data_AF-A0A7W7D784-F1
#
_entry.id   AF-A0A7W7D784-F1
#
_cell.length_a   1.000
_cell.length_b   1.000
_cell.length_c   1.000
_cell.angle_alpha   90.00
_cell.angle_beta   90.00
_cell.angle_gamma   90.00
#
_symmetry.space_group_name_H-M   'P 1'
#
loop_
_entity.id
_entity.type
_entity.pdbx_description
1 polymer ?
#
loop_
_entity_poly.entity_id
_entity_poly.type
_entity_poly.pdbx_seq_one_letter_code
_entity_poly.pdbx_strand_id
1 'polypeptide(L)'
;MTPPTKTKVLPALAVSAAVVAATLTVPASAASAASSVRPAAPAAQSAAIPPANGHGYYNGHVTIDTSRQGKLYVMKDPNRPGLACGGPDGRPFTKSINDWGNGSAGNLETACVDVLYAAQKEWDMLRYWLGRSGINGQGTGYPARVGVTDGPPSWTGSYLAVGPKQPGRPHYGTLDMVAHEYGHAIFDTTPGGTGSGIETGGLAESAGDIFGALTEAFANNPNDPPDYTVGEELNLNGNGPLRYMYNPSLNGDPNCFSASVPRSEVHQAAGPQNHWFYLLAEGTNPGGGKPNSPVCTGPSSLTGIGIQKAGKIFMGTLLRKTSGWKYTGARAASVSAAIALYGRGTECEAVKAAWTAVNVPAGVNEPVCGIVIDPPDFSLALNPSSGNALPGQTVSSTVYTSATTGTPQTVTLTASGLPPGTTASFSPSAVTSGGQSTLVLTPTIATPAGTYTVTVTGTGNATGDPTHSATYTLTVQSLPTPTPSSR
;
A
#
# COMPACT_ATOMS: atom_id res chain seq x y z
N MET A 1 10.52 3.63 -53.21
CA MET A 1 11.63 3.49 -52.26
C MET A 1 11.04 3.71 -50.87
N THR A 2 10.84 2.62 -50.16
CA THR A 2 10.15 2.53 -48.87
C THR A 2 11.03 1.63 -48.02
N PRO A 3 11.52 2.05 -46.84
CA PRO A 3 12.41 1.22 -46.04
C PRO A 3 11.60 0.18 -45.22
N PRO A 4 12.13 -1.04 -45.06
CA PRO A 4 11.43 -2.13 -44.38
C PRO A 4 11.48 -2.00 -42.85
N THR A 5 10.34 -2.29 -42.23
CA THR A 5 10.11 -2.52 -40.81
C THR A 5 10.89 -3.73 -40.30
N LYS A 6 11.66 -3.56 -39.22
CA LYS A 6 12.23 -4.65 -38.42
C LYS A 6 11.53 -4.72 -37.07
N THR A 7 10.57 -5.64 -36.94
CA THR A 7 9.96 -6.03 -35.67
C THR A 7 10.95 -6.93 -34.93
N LYS A 8 11.47 -6.47 -33.79
CA LYS A 8 12.35 -7.25 -32.91
C LYS A 8 11.48 -7.89 -31.82
N VAL A 9 11.22 -9.18 -31.95
CA VAL A 9 10.58 -10.01 -30.91
C VAL A 9 11.64 -10.29 -29.83
N LEU A 10 11.37 -9.89 -28.59
CA LEU A 10 12.16 -10.23 -27.40
C LEU A 10 11.41 -11.33 -26.62
N PRO A 11 12.09 -12.38 -26.12
CA PRO A 11 11.45 -13.46 -25.39
C PRO A 11 11.05 -13.02 -23.98
N ALA A 12 9.87 -13.45 -23.55
CA ALA A 12 9.36 -13.27 -22.20
C ALA A 12 10.15 -14.16 -21.22
N LEU A 13 10.77 -13.56 -20.19
CA LEU A 13 11.25 -14.29 -19.02
C LEU A 13 10.11 -14.43 -18.01
N ALA A 14 9.75 -15.67 -17.71
CA ALA A 14 8.88 -16.02 -16.59
C ALA A 14 9.64 -15.84 -15.26
N VAL A 15 9.04 -15.10 -14.33
CA VAL A 15 9.50 -15.01 -12.94
C VAL A 15 8.61 -15.91 -12.09
N SER A 16 9.13 -17.06 -11.65
CA SER A 16 8.49 -17.92 -10.67
C SER A 16 8.73 -17.36 -9.27
N ALA A 17 7.65 -17.09 -8.53
CA ALA A 17 7.68 -16.77 -7.11
C ALA A 17 7.83 -18.07 -6.29
N ALA A 18 8.96 -18.24 -5.60
CA ALA A 18 9.14 -19.27 -4.59
C ALA A 18 8.97 -18.63 -3.20
N VAL A 19 7.91 -19.05 -2.49
CA VAL A 19 7.70 -18.74 -1.07
C VAL A 19 8.55 -19.72 -0.26
N VAL A 20 9.55 -19.20 0.46
CA VAL A 20 10.28 -19.99 1.47
C VAL A 20 9.83 -19.49 2.85
N ALA A 21 9.03 -20.29 3.52
CA ALA A 21 8.77 -20.14 4.95
C ALA A 21 9.98 -20.71 5.71
N ALA A 22 10.71 -19.84 6.41
CA ALA A 22 11.76 -20.25 7.35
C ALA A 22 11.24 -20.10 8.78
N THR A 23 10.93 -21.23 9.41
CA THR A 23 10.75 -21.36 10.85
C THR A 23 12.12 -21.30 11.54
N LEU A 24 12.30 -20.33 12.44
CA LEU A 24 13.51 -20.20 13.26
C LEU A 24 13.32 -20.93 14.59
N THR A 25 13.96 -22.09 14.73
CA THR A 25 14.26 -22.73 16.01
C THR A 25 15.65 -22.29 16.48
N VAL A 26 15.76 -21.86 17.73
CA VAL A 26 17.01 -21.47 18.39
C VAL A 26 17.59 -22.67 19.13
N PRO A 27 18.88 -23.01 18.95
CA PRO A 27 19.60 -23.80 19.93
C PRO A 27 20.62 -22.94 20.70
N ALA A 28 20.74 -23.26 21.99
CA ALA A 28 21.63 -22.63 22.94
C ALA A 28 23.07 -23.21 22.89
N SER A 29 24.00 -22.34 23.30
CA SER A 29 25.34 -22.61 23.86
C SER A 29 26.45 -23.17 22.97
N ALA A 30 27.53 -22.40 22.85
CA ALA A 30 28.90 -22.84 23.15
C ALA A 30 29.82 -21.62 23.26
N ALA A 31 30.55 -21.54 24.38
CA ALA A 31 31.46 -20.48 24.72
C ALA A 31 32.91 -20.77 24.22
N SER A 32 33.68 -19.68 24.11
CA SER A 32 35.15 -19.56 24.09
C SER A 32 35.89 -19.68 22.75
N ALA A 33 36.39 -18.53 22.27
CA ALA A 33 37.81 -18.28 22.03
C ALA A 33 38.01 -16.76 21.88
N ALA A 34 38.69 -16.15 22.85
CA ALA A 34 38.98 -14.72 22.88
C ALA A 34 40.18 -14.39 21.99
N SER A 35 40.01 -13.40 21.10
CA SER A 35 41.11 -12.63 20.50
C SER A 35 40.94 -11.18 20.90
N SER A 36 41.93 -10.63 21.59
CA SER A 36 41.93 -9.31 22.20
C SER A 36 42.04 -8.20 21.16
N VAL A 37 40.91 -7.70 20.69
CA VAL A 37 40.83 -6.35 20.11
C VAL A 37 40.25 -5.44 21.18
N ARG A 38 41.06 -4.52 21.68
CA ARG A 38 40.65 -3.51 22.65
C ARG A 38 39.50 -2.69 22.03
N PRO A 39 38.29 -2.68 22.59
CA PRO A 39 37.23 -1.84 22.04
C PRO A 39 37.65 -0.38 22.20
N ALA A 40 37.54 0.39 21.12
CA ALA A 40 37.62 1.83 21.20
C ALA A 40 36.62 2.30 22.27
N ALA A 41 37.07 3.18 23.16
CA ALA A 41 36.20 3.77 24.17
C ALA A 41 34.94 4.31 23.48
N PRO A 42 33.73 4.04 24.00
CA PRO A 42 32.53 4.66 23.46
C PRO A 42 32.74 6.17 23.51
N ALA A 43 32.58 6.83 22.35
CA ALA A 43 32.53 8.29 22.31
C ALA A 43 31.51 8.72 23.36
N ALA A 44 31.93 9.59 24.28
CA ALA A 44 31.07 10.07 25.36
C ALA A 44 29.74 10.53 24.75
N GLN A 45 28.66 9.78 25.00
CA GLN A 45 27.32 10.27 24.73
C GLN A 45 27.17 11.54 25.55
N SER A 46 27.04 12.67 24.88
CA SER A 46 26.55 13.90 25.50
C SER A 46 25.33 13.52 26.33
N ALA A 47 25.34 13.84 27.63
CA ALA A 47 24.16 13.65 28.47
C ALA A 47 22.93 14.21 27.74
N ALA A 48 21.89 13.39 27.59
CA ALA A 48 20.66 13.80 26.92
C ALA A 48 20.12 15.05 27.61
N ILE A 49 19.89 16.11 26.84
CA ILE A 49 19.32 17.35 27.36
C ILE A 49 17.82 17.07 27.58
N PRO A 50 17.26 17.41 28.75
CA PRO A 50 15.82 17.26 28.94
C PRO A 50 15.05 18.10 27.91
N PRO A 51 13.86 17.65 27.47
CA PRO A 51 12.98 18.47 26.64
C PRO A 51 12.77 19.85 27.24
N ALA A 52 12.66 20.87 26.38
CA ALA A 52 12.44 22.24 26.82
C ALA A 52 10.97 22.47 27.15
N ASN A 53 10.71 23.35 28.12
CA ASN A 53 9.38 23.91 28.29
C ASN A 53 9.12 24.89 27.14
N GLY A 54 7.98 24.76 26.48
CA GLY A 54 7.55 25.62 25.39
C GLY A 54 6.22 26.28 25.72
N HIS A 55 6.15 27.59 25.54
CA HIS A 55 4.95 28.40 25.73
C HIS A 55 4.42 28.84 24.36
N GLY A 56 3.62 27.99 23.72
CA GLY A 56 2.98 28.24 22.42
C GLY A 56 1.76 29.15 22.54
N TYR A 57 1.34 29.74 21.43
CA TYR A 57 0.12 30.55 21.36
C TYR A 57 -1.10 29.65 21.14
N TYR A 58 -1.00 28.69 20.21
CA TYR A 58 -2.09 27.76 19.88
C TYR A 58 -2.00 26.49 20.71
N ASN A 59 -0.83 25.87 20.74
CA ASN A 59 -0.65 24.57 21.38
C ASN A 59 -0.61 24.65 22.91
N GLY A 60 -0.53 25.87 23.47
CA GLY A 60 -0.41 26.14 24.89
C GLY A 60 0.95 25.72 25.45
N HIS A 61 0.97 25.23 26.70
CA HIS A 61 2.20 24.79 27.34
C HIS A 61 2.54 23.34 26.94
N VAL A 62 3.65 23.18 26.22
CA VAL A 62 4.10 21.90 25.64
C VAL A 62 5.57 21.63 25.95
N THR A 63 6.01 20.40 25.70
CA THR A 63 7.43 20.04 25.71
C THR A 63 7.95 19.91 24.28
N ILE A 64 9.09 20.52 23.98
CA ILE A 64 9.75 20.43 22.68
C ILE A 64 11.20 19.96 22.83
N ASP A 65 11.63 19.08 21.93
CA ASP A 65 13.03 18.65 21.89
C ASP A 65 13.91 19.75 21.29
N THR A 66 14.96 20.13 22.02
CA THR A 66 15.95 21.12 21.60
C THR A 66 17.36 20.60 21.91
N SER A 67 18.38 21.26 21.35
CA SER A 67 19.76 20.84 21.49
C SER A 67 20.59 21.92 22.19
N ARG A 68 21.83 21.58 22.54
CA ARG A 68 22.76 22.48 23.22
C ARG A 68 24.02 22.63 22.40
N GLN A 69 24.46 23.88 22.22
CA GLN A 69 25.72 24.23 21.57
C GLN A 69 26.54 25.09 22.53
N GLY A 70 27.57 24.47 23.13
CA GLY A 70 28.36 25.11 24.18
C GLY A 70 27.50 25.45 25.40
N LYS A 71 27.39 26.74 25.73
CA LYS A 71 26.59 27.22 26.87
C LYS A 71 25.15 27.59 26.50
N LEU A 72 24.79 27.54 25.22
CA LEU A 72 23.47 27.95 24.72
C LEU A 72 22.61 26.74 24.37
N TYR A 73 21.32 26.84 24.63
CA TYR A 73 20.28 26.01 24.03
C TYR A 73 19.93 26.57 22.65
N VAL A 74 19.54 25.67 21.74
CA VAL A 74 19.26 25.96 20.33
C VAL A 74 17.96 25.27 19.96
N MET A 75 17.00 25.98 19.33
CA MET A 75 15.75 25.41 18.81
C MET A 75 15.98 24.51 17.58
N LYS A 76 16.71 23.42 17.80
CA LYS A 76 17.04 22.37 16.85
C LYS A 76 16.88 21.03 17.54
N ASP A 77 16.11 20.14 16.94
CA ASP A 77 15.81 18.83 17.49
C ASP A 77 17.00 17.86 17.28
N PRO A 78 17.54 17.25 18.35
CA PRO A 78 18.62 16.26 18.24
C PRO A 78 18.14 14.86 17.84
N ASN A 79 16.87 14.53 18.06
CA ASN A 79 16.26 13.23 17.86
C ASN A 79 15.63 13.08 16.45
N ARG A 80 15.28 14.21 15.83
CA ARG A 80 14.63 14.29 14.51
C ARG A 80 15.47 15.15 13.57
N PRO A 81 16.46 14.55 12.87
CA PRO A 81 17.40 15.29 12.03
C PRO A 81 16.70 16.22 11.04
N GLY A 82 17.22 17.43 10.89
CA GLY A 82 16.68 18.45 9.98
C GLY A 82 15.61 19.36 10.61
N LEU A 83 14.93 18.94 11.69
CA LEU A 83 13.97 19.80 12.37
C LEU A 83 14.69 20.86 13.20
N ALA A 84 14.40 22.12 12.89
CA ALA A 84 14.84 23.29 13.62
C ALA A 84 13.87 24.44 13.35
N CYS A 85 13.80 25.41 14.26
CA CYS A 85 13.01 26.61 14.05
C CYS A 85 13.82 27.87 14.38
N GLY A 86 13.73 28.87 13.52
CA GLY A 86 14.46 30.11 13.63
C GLY A 86 13.69 31.31 13.12
N GLY A 87 14.29 32.49 13.27
CA GLY A 87 13.73 33.73 12.75
C GLY A 87 13.74 33.81 11.22
N PRO A 88 13.43 34.98 10.65
CA PRO A 88 13.32 35.17 9.20
C PRO A 88 14.63 34.88 8.43
N ASP A 89 15.78 35.06 9.11
CA ASP A 89 17.12 34.77 8.58
C ASP A 89 17.44 33.26 8.51
N GLY A 90 16.55 32.41 9.04
CA GLY A 90 16.68 30.96 9.07
C GLY A 90 17.65 30.42 10.12
N ARG A 91 18.19 31.28 10.98
CA ARG A 91 19.07 30.83 12.08
C ARG A 91 18.21 30.37 13.25
N PRO A 92 18.42 29.14 13.77
CA PRO A 92 17.69 28.68 14.94
C PRO A 92 17.87 29.63 16.13
N PHE A 93 16.81 29.86 16.89
CA PHE A 93 16.91 30.70 18.08
C PHE A 93 17.86 30.07 19.10
N THR A 94 18.61 30.91 19.81
CA THR A 94 19.57 30.47 20.84
C THR A 94 19.46 31.31 22.10
N LYS A 95 19.55 30.69 23.28
CA LYS A 95 19.63 31.39 24.57
C LYS A 95 20.19 30.53 25.69
N SER A 96 20.42 31.12 26.87
CA SER A 96 21.05 30.45 28.01
C SER A 96 20.11 29.56 28.84
N ILE A 97 18.80 29.65 28.61
CA ILE A 97 17.74 28.93 29.34
C ILE A 97 16.92 28.04 28.39
N ASN A 98 16.60 26.82 28.82
CA ASN A 98 15.83 25.86 28.02
C ASN A 98 14.31 25.96 28.28
N ASP A 99 13.77 27.16 28.13
CA ASP A 99 12.36 27.51 28.32
C ASP A 99 12.02 28.53 27.24
N TRP A 100 11.15 28.23 26.27
CA TRP A 100 10.99 28.97 25.02
C TRP A 100 9.62 29.61 24.88
N GLY A 101 9.58 30.82 24.32
CA GLY A 101 8.32 31.54 24.11
C GLY A 101 7.75 32.15 25.39
N ASN A 102 6.62 32.84 25.22
CA ASN A 102 5.89 33.48 26.31
C ASN A 102 4.36 33.45 26.10
N GLY A 103 3.88 32.59 25.18
CA GLY A 103 2.45 32.46 24.84
C GLY A 103 1.84 33.67 24.13
N SER A 104 2.61 34.73 23.83
CA SER A 104 2.08 35.93 23.18
C SER A 104 2.17 35.89 21.66
N ALA A 105 1.10 36.33 20.99
CA ALA A 105 0.94 36.33 19.53
C ALA A 105 2.13 36.92 18.73
N GLY A 106 2.72 38.01 19.22
CA GLY A 106 3.80 38.71 18.53
C GLY A 106 5.21 38.17 18.79
N ASN A 107 5.36 37.16 19.64
CA ASN A 107 6.68 36.65 20.01
C ASN A 107 7.12 35.53 19.05
N LEU A 108 8.31 35.69 18.44
CA LEU A 108 8.81 34.72 17.47
C LEU A 108 9.23 33.38 18.11
N GLU A 109 9.67 33.37 19.38
CA GLU A 109 9.95 32.10 20.05
C GLU A 109 8.64 31.34 20.32
N THR A 110 7.56 32.02 20.72
CA THR A 110 6.21 31.45 20.86
C THR A 110 5.77 30.81 19.54
N ALA A 111 5.91 31.54 18.41
CA ALA A 111 5.61 30.99 17.09
C ALA A 111 6.47 29.76 16.76
N CYS A 112 7.76 29.79 17.09
CA CYS A 112 8.63 28.64 16.90
C CYS A 112 8.32 27.46 17.81
N VAL A 113 7.79 27.69 19.01
CA VAL A 113 7.31 26.60 19.89
C VAL A 113 6.17 25.86 19.22
N ASP A 114 5.17 26.59 18.73
CA ASP A 114 4.02 26.00 18.04
C ASP A 114 4.46 25.19 16.81
N VAL A 115 5.30 25.79 15.96
CA VAL A 115 5.81 25.14 14.74
C VAL A 115 6.66 23.90 15.04
N LEU A 116 7.57 24.00 16.01
CA LEU A 116 8.46 22.88 16.32
C LEU A 116 7.71 21.75 17.01
N TYR A 117 6.75 22.06 17.89
CA TYR A 117 5.86 21.07 18.49
C TYR A 117 5.11 20.28 17.41
N ALA A 118 4.45 20.98 16.48
CA ALA A 118 3.71 20.35 15.40
C ALA A 118 4.59 19.46 14.50
N ALA A 119 5.74 19.98 14.07
CA ALA A 119 6.70 19.23 13.26
C ALA A 119 7.22 17.96 13.96
N GLN A 120 7.44 18.03 15.28
CA GLN A 120 7.87 16.88 16.08
C GLN A 120 6.77 15.83 16.19
N LYS A 121 5.51 16.25 16.38
CA LYS A 121 4.36 15.35 16.44
C LYS A 121 4.08 14.69 15.10
N GLU A 122 4.14 15.43 14.00
CA GLU A 122 3.98 14.86 12.67
C GLU A 122 5.08 13.85 12.37
N TRP A 123 6.35 14.16 12.67
CA TRP A 123 7.45 13.20 12.50
C TRP A 123 7.20 11.91 13.27
N ASP A 124 6.76 12.01 14.52
CA ASP A 124 6.48 10.84 15.36
C ASP A 124 5.28 10.06 14.81
N MET A 125 4.24 10.74 14.35
CA MET A 125 3.08 10.13 13.67
C MET A 125 3.53 9.37 12.41
N LEU A 126 4.33 10.00 11.56
CA LEU A 126 4.91 9.37 10.36
C LEU A 126 5.68 8.10 10.72
N ARG A 127 6.50 8.14 11.78
CA ARG A 127 7.30 6.99 12.22
C ARG A 127 6.44 5.88 12.82
N TYR A 128 5.62 6.20 13.82
CA TYR A 128 4.95 5.22 14.67
C TYR A 128 3.62 4.74 14.09
N TRP A 129 2.88 5.61 13.40
CA TRP A 129 1.63 5.21 12.76
C TRP A 129 1.85 4.78 11.32
N LEU A 130 2.66 5.48 10.54
CA LEU A 130 2.71 5.28 9.09
C LEU A 130 3.96 4.53 8.59
N GLY A 131 4.95 4.28 9.47
CA GLY A 131 6.20 3.59 9.10
C GLY A 131 7.10 4.36 8.15
N ARG A 132 6.93 5.69 8.04
CA ARG A 132 7.76 6.58 7.21
C ARG A 132 8.95 7.10 8.01
N SER A 133 10.13 7.14 7.37
CA SER A 133 11.37 7.62 7.98
C SER A 133 11.55 9.12 7.75
N GLY A 134 11.08 9.95 8.68
CA GLY A 134 11.17 11.42 8.59
C GLY A 134 10.27 12.02 7.49
N ILE A 135 10.22 13.35 7.44
CA ILE A 135 9.34 14.09 6.51
C ILE A 135 9.76 13.81 5.06
N ASN A 136 11.06 13.76 4.77
CA ASN A 136 11.56 13.50 3.42
C ASN A 136 11.62 12.01 3.03
N GLY A 137 11.26 11.10 3.94
CA GLY A 137 11.28 9.65 3.72
C GLY A 137 12.67 9.00 3.81
N GLN A 138 13.73 9.76 4.09
CA GLN A 138 15.13 9.31 4.19
C GLN A 138 15.75 9.57 5.56
N GLY A 139 14.92 9.74 6.60
CA GLY A 139 15.36 9.95 7.97
C GLY A 139 15.73 11.40 8.32
N THR A 140 15.38 12.37 7.47
CA THR A 140 15.51 13.80 7.76
C THR A 140 14.20 14.55 7.51
N GLY A 141 14.11 15.72 8.11
CA GLY A 141 13.05 16.70 7.90
C GLY A 141 13.64 18.00 7.39
N TYR A 142 12.88 19.07 7.55
CA TYR A 142 13.25 20.38 7.05
C TYR A 142 13.13 21.41 8.18
N PRO A 143 13.93 22.49 8.13
CA PRO A 143 13.79 23.56 9.10
C PRO A 143 12.55 24.40 8.82
N ALA A 144 12.11 25.15 9.82
CA ALA A 144 11.08 26.17 9.71
C ALA A 144 11.63 27.56 10.02
N ARG A 145 10.99 28.58 9.44
CA ARG A 145 11.29 29.99 9.66
C ARG A 145 10.02 30.73 10.04
N VAL A 146 10.05 31.42 11.17
CA VAL A 146 8.94 32.25 11.64
C VAL A 146 9.22 33.73 11.42
N GLY A 147 8.17 34.52 11.25
CA GLY A 147 8.26 35.97 11.05
C GLY A 147 8.71 36.37 9.64
N VAL A 148 8.71 35.44 8.70
CA VAL A 148 8.93 35.74 7.27
C VAL A 148 7.78 36.62 6.75
N THR A 149 8.09 37.58 5.88
CA THR A 149 7.10 38.57 5.38
C THR A 149 6.20 38.00 4.30
N ASP A 150 4.91 38.38 4.38
CA ASP A 150 3.79 38.19 3.45
C ASP A 150 3.37 36.76 3.08
N GLY A 151 2.20 36.36 3.59
CA GLY A 151 1.43 35.21 3.09
C GLY A 151 0.95 34.24 4.17
N PRO A 152 0.01 33.34 3.82
CA PRO A 152 -0.26 32.12 4.59
C PRO A 152 1.04 31.30 4.78
N PRO A 153 1.07 30.31 5.69
CA PRO A 153 2.23 29.45 5.81
C PRO A 153 2.45 28.73 4.48
N SER A 154 3.70 28.43 4.14
CA SER A 154 4.02 27.79 2.87
C SER A 154 5.24 26.89 2.93
N TRP A 155 5.11 25.72 2.30
CA TRP A 155 6.24 24.87 1.95
C TRP A 155 7.03 25.44 0.76
N THR A 156 8.33 25.66 0.93
CA THR A 156 9.19 26.28 -0.10
C THR A 156 9.99 25.28 -0.94
N GLY A 157 9.82 23.97 -0.71
CA GLY A 157 10.70 22.93 -1.24
C GLY A 157 11.96 22.68 -0.42
N SER A 158 12.27 23.54 0.57
CA SER A 158 13.48 23.40 1.39
C SER A 158 13.32 23.76 2.87
N TYR A 159 12.33 24.58 3.21
CA TYR A 159 11.96 24.93 4.57
C TYR A 159 10.48 25.32 4.63
N LEU A 160 9.89 25.25 5.82
CA LEU A 160 8.57 25.77 6.12
C LEU A 160 8.65 27.27 6.44
N ALA A 161 7.93 28.11 5.70
CA ALA A 161 7.82 29.54 5.90
C ALA A 161 6.53 29.86 6.67
N VAL A 162 6.61 30.50 7.84
CA VAL A 162 5.45 30.85 8.67
C VAL A 162 5.44 32.35 8.99
N GLY A 163 4.51 33.07 8.36
CA GLY A 163 4.30 34.50 8.57
C GLY A 163 3.27 34.82 9.66
N PRO A 164 3.21 36.09 10.13
CA PRO A 164 2.11 36.58 10.95
C PRO A 164 0.85 36.84 10.13
N LYS A 165 -0.33 36.64 10.71
CA LYS A 165 -1.63 36.94 10.07
C LYS A 165 -1.73 38.37 9.53
N GLN A 166 -1.17 39.31 10.30
CA GLN A 166 -0.89 40.71 9.98
C GLN A 166 0.26 41.17 10.89
N PRO A 167 0.94 42.30 10.64
CA PRO A 167 1.93 42.83 11.57
C PRO A 167 1.37 42.94 13.00
N GLY A 168 2.03 42.29 13.97
CA GLY A 168 1.60 42.27 15.39
C GLY A 168 0.48 41.29 15.75
N ARG A 169 0.06 40.41 14.82
CA ARG A 169 -0.93 39.33 15.04
C ARG A 169 -0.24 37.96 15.19
N PRO A 170 -0.94 36.92 15.68
CA PRO A 170 -0.35 35.59 15.79
C PRO A 170 0.08 35.04 14.42
N HIS A 171 1.05 34.14 14.46
CA HIS A 171 1.61 33.45 13.29
C HIS A 171 0.72 32.28 12.88
N TYR A 172 0.78 31.83 11.63
CA TYR A 172 0.01 30.68 11.16
C TYR A 172 0.60 29.34 11.61
N GLY A 173 0.80 29.17 12.91
CA GLY A 173 1.49 28.03 13.52
C GLY A 173 0.58 26.99 14.16
N THR A 174 -0.68 26.85 13.74
CA THR A 174 -1.57 25.82 14.29
C THR A 174 -1.04 24.42 13.97
N LEU A 175 -1.44 23.43 14.76
CA LEU A 175 -0.87 22.08 14.68
C LEU A 175 -1.09 21.48 13.30
N ASP A 176 -2.33 21.55 12.83
CA ASP A 176 -2.81 21.05 11.57
C ASP A 176 -2.22 21.79 10.37
N MET A 177 -2.03 23.10 10.46
CA MET A 177 -1.49 23.89 9.35
C MET A 177 0.00 23.67 9.17
N VAL A 178 0.75 23.55 10.26
CA VAL A 178 2.16 23.19 10.18
C VAL A 178 2.31 21.79 9.57
N ALA A 179 1.46 20.85 10.01
CA ALA A 179 1.42 19.51 9.43
C ALA A 179 0.92 19.48 7.98
N HIS A 180 0.03 20.39 7.59
CA HIS A 180 -0.43 20.54 6.22
C HIS A 180 0.73 20.92 5.29
N GLU A 181 1.53 21.91 5.68
CA GLU A 181 2.67 22.35 4.87
C GLU A 181 3.77 21.28 4.76
N TYR A 182 4.06 20.55 5.84
CA TYR A 182 4.94 19.39 5.74
C TYR A 182 4.29 18.22 5.00
N GLY A 183 2.96 18.15 4.95
CA GLY A 183 2.18 17.31 4.07
C GLY A 183 2.51 17.53 2.59
N HIS A 184 2.71 18.78 2.15
CA HIS A 184 3.26 19.07 0.83
C HIS A 184 4.67 18.49 0.67
N ALA A 185 5.56 18.68 1.65
CA ALA A 185 6.91 18.09 1.60
C ALA A 185 6.86 16.55 1.47
N ILE A 186 5.93 15.88 2.15
CA ILE A 186 5.72 14.44 2.04
C ILE A 186 5.18 14.07 0.65
N PHE A 187 4.24 14.83 0.12
CA PHE A 187 3.71 14.63 -1.23
C PHE A 187 4.81 14.78 -2.29
N ASP A 188 5.70 15.76 -2.14
CA ASP A 188 6.83 16.03 -3.04
C ASP A 188 7.86 14.92 -3.01
N THR A 189 8.11 14.37 -1.82
CA THR A 189 9.13 13.34 -1.56
C THR A 189 8.56 11.92 -1.60
N THR A 190 7.38 11.75 -2.16
CA THR A 190 6.85 10.46 -2.59
C THR A 190 6.91 10.35 -4.12
N PRO A 191 6.88 9.13 -4.69
CA PRO A 191 7.02 8.92 -6.13
C PRO A 191 6.11 9.83 -6.97
N GLY A 192 6.55 10.18 -8.19
CA GLY A 192 5.80 11.02 -9.11
C GLY A 192 5.93 12.55 -8.91
N GLY A 193 6.45 13.00 -7.77
CA GLY A 193 6.67 14.43 -7.45
C GLY A 193 5.38 15.25 -7.29
N THR A 194 5.50 16.58 -7.23
CA THR A 194 4.37 17.54 -7.17
C THR A 194 3.41 17.41 -8.35
N GLY A 195 3.96 17.11 -9.54
CA GLY A 195 3.23 17.09 -10.79
C GLY A 195 2.70 18.47 -11.21
N SER A 196 1.74 18.48 -12.13
CA SER A 196 1.10 19.71 -12.62
C SER A 196 -0.39 19.50 -12.88
N GLY A 197 -1.14 20.61 -12.91
CA GLY A 197 -2.57 20.64 -13.16
C GLY A 197 -3.43 20.54 -11.89
N ILE A 198 -4.69 20.98 -12.02
CA ILE A 198 -5.61 21.19 -10.90
C ILE A 198 -5.87 19.91 -10.09
N GLU A 199 -6.10 18.77 -10.75
CA GLU A 199 -6.33 17.52 -10.00
C GLU A 199 -5.11 17.10 -9.17
N THR A 200 -3.90 17.18 -9.72
CA THR A 200 -2.70 16.81 -8.96
C THR A 200 -2.50 17.78 -7.79
N GLY A 201 -2.73 19.07 -8.04
CA GLY A 201 -2.71 20.11 -7.01
C GLY A 201 -3.73 19.85 -5.92
N GLY A 202 -4.99 19.55 -6.27
CA GLY A 202 -6.03 19.25 -5.27
C GLY A 202 -5.74 17.99 -4.45
N LEU A 203 -5.14 16.96 -5.04
CA LEU A 203 -4.65 15.80 -4.29
C LEU A 203 -3.45 16.15 -3.39
N ALA A 204 -2.64 17.15 -3.75
CA ALA A 204 -1.54 17.64 -2.92
C ALA A 204 -2.05 18.49 -1.74
N GLU A 205 -3.02 19.37 -1.97
CA GLU A 205 -3.74 20.13 -0.93
C GLU A 205 -4.45 19.19 0.04
N SER A 206 -5.17 18.19 -0.47
CA SER A 206 -5.82 17.17 0.36
C SER A 206 -4.81 16.34 1.15
N ALA A 207 -3.61 16.08 0.61
CA ALA A 207 -2.56 15.41 1.37
C ALA A 207 -2.14 16.23 2.59
N GLY A 208 -2.01 17.56 2.44
CA GLY A 208 -1.79 18.47 3.57
C GLY A 208 -2.87 18.33 4.63
N ASP A 209 -4.14 18.45 4.24
CA ASP A 209 -5.28 18.35 5.17
C ASP A 209 -5.33 17.00 5.89
N ILE A 210 -5.10 15.90 5.17
CA ILE A 210 -5.06 14.55 5.74
C ILE A 210 -3.92 14.41 6.75
N PHE A 211 -2.73 14.96 6.46
CA PHE A 211 -1.63 14.93 7.42
C PHE A 211 -1.84 15.84 8.62
N GLY A 212 -2.57 16.96 8.44
CA GLY A 212 -3.10 17.79 9.52
C GLY A 212 -3.95 16.98 10.50
N ALA A 213 -5.06 16.43 10.02
CA ALA A 213 -5.98 15.63 10.84
C ALA A 213 -5.31 14.40 11.48
N LEU A 214 -4.40 13.73 10.76
CA LEU A 214 -3.61 12.63 11.31
C LEU A 214 -2.69 13.08 12.45
N THR A 215 -2.10 14.27 12.34
CA THR A 215 -1.17 14.82 13.33
C THR A 215 -1.91 15.31 14.57
N GLU A 216 -3.06 15.96 14.43
CA GLU A 216 -3.92 16.31 15.56
C GLU A 216 -4.37 15.06 16.32
N ALA A 217 -4.86 14.04 15.59
CA ALA A 217 -5.23 12.76 16.18
C ALA A 217 -4.07 12.06 16.92
N PHE A 218 -2.86 12.17 16.40
CA PHE A 218 -1.67 11.61 17.04
C PHE A 218 -1.23 12.41 18.27
N ALA A 219 -1.23 13.74 18.17
CA ALA A 219 -0.80 14.64 19.23
C ALA A 219 -1.79 14.66 20.39
N ASN A 220 -3.09 14.59 20.07
CA ASN A 220 -4.22 14.65 20.99
C ASN A 220 -4.07 15.83 21.97
N ASN A 221 -3.77 17.02 21.42
CA ASN A 221 -3.59 18.23 22.20
C ASN A 221 -4.97 18.75 22.65
N PRO A 222 -5.23 19.00 23.94
CA PRO A 222 -6.52 19.54 24.36
C PRO A 222 -6.83 20.95 23.83
N ASN A 223 -5.81 21.72 23.43
CA ASN A 223 -5.99 23.05 22.83
C ASN A 223 -6.24 22.99 21.32
N ASP A 224 -5.99 21.84 20.70
CA ASP A 224 -6.14 21.59 19.27
C ASP A 224 -6.55 20.11 19.12
N PRO A 225 -7.80 19.77 19.53
CA PRO A 225 -8.23 18.40 19.70
C PRO A 225 -8.42 17.70 18.35
N PRO A 226 -8.32 16.36 18.30
CA PRO A 226 -8.50 15.62 17.06
C PRO A 226 -9.84 15.91 16.41
N ASP A 227 -9.81 16.53 15.25
CA ASP A 227 -10.99 16.72 14.44
C ASP A 227 -10.69 16.50 12.94
N TYR A 228 -11.59 17.01 12.13
CA TYR A 228 -11.56 16.89 10.67
C TYR A 228 -11.94 18.23 10.04
N THR A 229 -11.71 19.31 10.79
CA THR A 229 -11.64 20.67 10.30
C THR A 229 -10.19 20.99 9.95
N VAL A 230 -10.00 22.09 9.22
CA VAL A 230 -8.67 22.55 8.86
C VAL A 230 -8.62 24.04 9.14
N GLY A 231 -7.65 24.48 9.93
CA GLY A 231 -7.37 25.85 10.29
C GLY A 231 -8.44 26.48 11.20
N GLU A 232 -9.20 25.69 11.93
CA GLU A 232 -10.18 26.13 12.94
C GLU A 232 -9.53 27.02 14.01
N GLU A 233 -8.35 26.66 14.50
CA GLU A 233 -7.63 27.44 15.51
C GLU A 233 -7.10 28.77 14.96
N LEU A 234 -6.91 28.91 13.64
CA LEU A 234 -6.55 30.19 13.03
C LEU A 234 -7.70 31.22 13.11
N ASN A 235 -8.94 30.71 13.11
CA ASN A 235 -10.20 31.45 13.10
C ASN A 235 -10.08 32.75 12.27
N LEU A 236 -9.83 32.60 10.98
CA LEU A 236 -9.50 33.70 10.08
C LEU A 236 -10.68 34.68 9.97
N ASN A 237 -10.59 35.76 10.75
CA ASN A 237 -11.55 36.86 10.83
C ASN A 237 -12.88 36.48 11.51
N GLY A 238 -12.88 35.44 12.37
CA GLY A 238 -14.09 34.98 13.04
C GLY A 238 -14.95 34.01 12.21
N ASN A 239 -14.42 33.53 11.08
CA ASN A 239 -15.15 32.69 10.14
C ASN A 239 -15.09 31.19 10.46
N GLY A 240 -14.38 30.80 11.52
CA GLY A 240 -14.17 29.39 11.88
C GLY A 240 -13.19 28.68 10.94
N PRO A 241 -13.32 27.35 10.79
CA PRO A 241 -12.48 26.51 9.94
C PRO A 241 -12.40 26.97 8.48
N LEU A 242 -11.24 26.77 7.87
CA LEU A 242 -11.02 27.00 6.45
C LEU A 242 -11.68 25.94 5.58
N ARG A 243 -11.65 24.67 6.02
CA ARG A 243 -12.24 23.51 5.32
C ARG A 243 -12.84 22.52 6.30
N TYR A 244 -13.75 21.70 5.79
CA TYR A 244 -14.46 20.66 6.55
C TYR A 244 -14.31 19.34 5.81
N MET A 245 -13.45 18.42 6.28
CA MET A 245 -13.23 17.17 5.56
C MET A 245 -14.48 16.28 5.56
N TYR A 246 -15.29 16.31 6.61
CA TYR A 246 -16.54 15.52 6.69
C TYR A 246 -17.69 16.06 5.82
N ASN A 247 -17.66 17.33 5.41
CA ASN A 247 -18.65 17.91 4.51
C ASN A 247 -18.09 19.18 3.85
N PRO A 248 -17.23 19.03 2.82
CA PRO A 248 -16.59 20.16 2.13
C PRO A 248 -17.56 21.26 1.65
N SER A 249 -18.82 20.93 1.40
CA SER A 249 -19.80 21.93 0.94
C SER A 249 -20.15 22.99 1.98
N LEU A 250 -19.80 22.79 3.27
CA LEU A 250 -20.03 23.78 4.32
C LEU A 250 -19.27 25.09 4.10
N ASN A 251 -18.13 25.04 3.42
CA ASN A 251 -17.36 26.22 3.00
C ASN A 251 -17.37 26.42 1.47
N GLY A 252 -18.24 25.72 0.75
CA GLY A 252 -18.41 25.83 -0.71
C GLY A 252 -17.52 24.91 -1.54
N ASP A 253 -16.72 24.05 -0.92
CA ASP A 253 -15.90 23.06 -1.62
C ASP A 253 -16.75 21.86 -2.08
N PRO A 254 -16.39 21.20 -3.19
CA PRO A 254 -17.14 20.06 -3.69
C PRO A 254 -16.99 18.83 -2.77
N ASN A 255 -18.12 18.35 -2.24
CA ASN A 255 -18.20 17.03 -1.59
C ASN A 255 -17.87 15.87 -2.54
N CYS A 256 -18.18 16.05 -3.82
CA CYS A 256 -18.22 15.00 -4.83
C CYS A 256 -17.29 15.32 -5.98
N PHE A 257 -16.59 14.31 -6.49
CA PHE A 257 -15.90 14.40 -7.76
C PHE A 257 -16.92 14.61 -8.89
N SER A 258 -16.61 15.54 -9.78
CA SER A 258 -17.40 15.83 -10.97
C SER A 258 -16.50 16.42 -12.05
N ALA A 259 -17.05 16.65 -13.25
CA ALA A 259 -16.31 17.27 -14.34
C ALA A 259 -15.90 18.74 -14.05
N SER A 260 -16.44 19.39 -13.01
CA SER A 260 -16.01 20.75 -12.64
C SER A 260 -14.75 20.76 -11.77
N VAL A 261 -14.47 19.69 -11.01
CA VAL A 261 -13.31 19.62 -10.10
C VAL A 261 -11.98 19.82 -10.83
N PRO A 262 -11.72 19.21 -12.00
CA PRO A 262 -10.48 19.47 -12.74
C PRO A 262 -10.34 20.90 -13.31
N ARG A 263 -11.36 21.75 -13.15
CA ARG A 263 -11.42 23.14 -13.64
C ARG A 263 -11.56 24.17 -12.52
N SER A 264 -11.62 23.74 -11.26
CA SER A 264 -11.65 24.64 -10.10
C SER A 264 -10.25 25.14 -9.76
N GLU A 265 -10.13 25.87 -8.65
CA GLU A 265 -8.85 26.08 -7.99
C GLU A 265 -8.48 24.84 -7.14
N VAL A 266 -7.21 24.74 -6.74
CA VAL A 266 -6.64 23.51 -6.13
C VAL A 266 -7.19 23.18 -4.74
N HIS A 267 -7.48 24.16 -3.89
CA HIS A 267 -8.00 23.95 -2.54
C HIS A 267 -9.44 23.40 -2.59
N GLN A 268 -10.30 23.95 -3.46
CA GLN A 268 -11.60 23.38 -3.81
C GLN A 268 -11.44 21.97 -4.38
N ALA A 269 -10.44 21.77 -5.22
CA ALA A 269 -10.14 20.45 -5.75
C ALA A 269 -9.59 19.47 -4.71
N ALA A 270 -9.38 19.86 -3.44
CA ALA A 270 -9.05 18.94 -2.33
C ALA A 270 -10.30 18.28 -1.73
N GLY A 271 -11.46 18.95 -1.82
CA GLY A 271 -12.71 18.56 -1.16
C GLY A 271 -13.08 17.07 -1.32
N PRO A 272 -13.11 16.50 -2.55
CA PRO A 272 -13.51 15.11 -2.73
C PRO A 272 -12.57 14.09 -2.05
N GLN A 273 -11.26 14.35 -2.00
CA GLN A 273 -10.33 13.44 -1.31
C GLN A 273 -10.35 13.64 0.22
N ASN A 274 -10.56 14.88 0.69
CA ASN A 274 -10.82 15.13 2.12
C ASN A 274 -12.05 14.36 2.60
N HIS A 275 -13.14 14.44 1.83
CA HIS A 275 -14.38 13.73 2.10
C HIS A 275 -14.21 12.21 2.03
N TRP A 276 -13.44 11.73 1.05
CA TRP A 276 -13.08 10.32 0.98
C TRP A 276 -12.34 9.86 2.24
N PHE A 277 -11.37 10.63 2.70
CA PHE A 277 -10.57 10.26 3.88
C PHE A 277 -11.43 10.19 5.14
N TYR A 278 -12.31 11.18 5.35
CA TYR A 278 -13.26 11.17 6.46
C TYR A 278 -14.18 9.93 6.41
N LEU A 279 -14.81 9.68 5.26
CA LEU A 279 -15.72 8.53 5.08
C LEU A 279 -15.00 7.19 5.26
N LEU A 280 -13.73 7.09 4.84
CA LEU A 280 -12.92 5.91 5.09
C LEU A 280 -12.59 5.74 6.58
N ALA A 281 -12.21 6.83 7.25
CA ALA A 281 -11.78 6.79 8.65
C ALA A 281 -12.96 6.58 9.62
N GLU A 282 -14.05 7.31 9.44
CA GLU A 282 -15.16 7.40 10.40
C GLU A 282 -16.48 6.81 9.88
N GLY A 283 -16.69 6.85 8.56
CA GLY A 283 -17.97 6.47 7.96
C GLY A 283 -18.99 7.60 7.96
N THR A 284 -20.26 7.28 7.72
CA THR A 284 -21.32 8.29 7.53
C THR A 284 -21.96 8.79 8.83
N ASN A 285 -22.05 7.92 9.84
CA ASN A 285 -22.61 8.22 11.15
C ASN A 285 -21.80 7.53 12.25
N PRO A 286 -20.61 8.05 12.57
CA PRO A 286 -19.68 7.43 13.51
C PRO A 286 -20.12 7.48 14.99
N GLY A 287 -21.04 8.39 15.34
CA GLY A 287 -21.38 8.68 16.74
C GLY A 287 -20.20 9.29 17.53
N GLY A 288 -20.29 9.28 18.86
CA GLY A 288 -19.19 9.72 19.72
C GLY A 288 -18.84 11.21 19.63
N GLY A 289 -19.78 12.06 19.19
CA GLY A 289 -19.57 13.51 19.01
C GLY A 289 -18.99 13.91 17.66
N LYS A 290 -18.61 12.95 16.81
CA LYS A 290 -18.12 13.23 15.46
C LYS A 290 -19.29 13.58 14.51
N PRO A 291 -19.08 14.48 13.54
CA PRO A 291 -20.13 14.93 12.64
C PRO A 291 -20.64 13.82 11.71
N ASN A 292 -21.87 13.94 11.22
CA ASN A 292 -22.37 13.07 10.15
C ASN A 292 -21.83 13.55 8.80
N SER A 293 -21.56 12.60 7.89
CA SER A 293 -21.02 12.87 6.56
C SER A 293 -22.02 12.45 5.48
N PRO A 294 -22.31 13.32 4.49
CA PRO A 294 -23.16 12.96 3.37
C PRO A 294 -22.49 11.94 2.44
N VAL A 295 -23.25 11.34 1.53
CA VAL A 295 -22.73 10.53 0.42
C VAL A 295 -23.24 11.07 -0.91
N CYS A 296 -22.40 11.03 -1.93
CA CYS A 296 -22.74 11.49 -3.28
C CYS A 296 -23.41 10.39 -4.10
N THR A 297 -22.92 9.15 -4.00
CA THR A 297 -23.45 7.97 -4.71
C THR A 297 -23.01 6.68 -4.01
N GLY A 298 -23.50 5.52 -4.43
CA GLY A 298 -23.19 4.23 -3.80
C GLY A 298 -23.98 3.99 -2.51
N PRO A 299 -23.42 3.26 -1.52
CA PRO A 299 -24.14 2.89 -0.31
C PRO A 299 -24.51 4.12 0.52
N SER A 300 -25.74 4.14 1.05
CA SER A 300 -26.25 5.24 1.88
C SER A 300 -25.62 5.30 3.28
N SER A 301 -24.85 4.29 3.67
CA SER A 301 -24.16 4.20 4.95
C SER A 301 -22.80 3.53 4.78
N LEU A 302 -21.78 4.09 5.40
CA LEU A 302 -20.43 3.55 5.45
C LEU A 302 -20.00 3.38 6.91
N THR A 303 -19.27 2.30 7.19
CA THR A 303 -18.58 2.07 8.47
C THR A 303 -17.11 2.40 8.28
N GLY A 304 -16.59 3.32 9.09
CA GLY A 304 -15.17 3.69 9.06
C GLY A 304 -14.25 2.58 9.56
N ILE A 305 -13.01 2.56 9.04
CA ILE A 305 -11.96 1.61 9.46
C ILE A 305 -11.03 2.19 10.54
N GLY A 306 -11.28 3.42 10.98
CA GLY A 306 -10.46 4.18 11.92
C GLY A 306 -9.34 4.96 11.24
N ILE A 307 -9.08 6.17 11.77
CA ILE A 307 -8.12 7.14 11.19
C ILE A 307 -6.70 6.55 11.01
N GLN A 308 -6.22 5.72 11.94
CA GLN A 308 -4.88 5.16 11.83
C GLN A 308 -4.74 4.18 10.65
N LYS A 309 -5.76 3.34 10.40
CA LYS A 309 -5.75 2.44 9.23
C LYS A 309 -5.91 3.24 7.93
N ALA A 310 -6.80 4.23 7.93
CA ALA A 310 -6.98 5.14 6.80
C ALA A 310 -5.66 5.88 6.45
N GLY A 311 -4.95 6.40 7.45
CA GLY A 311 -3.64 7.05 7.27
C GLY A 311 -2.57 6.11 6.71
N LYS A 312 -2.50 4.86 7.18
CA LYS A 312 -1.59 3.84 6.62
C LYS A 312 -1.89 3.55 5.14
N ILE A 313 -3.18 3.44 4.79
CA ILE A 313 -3.60 3.26 3.39
C ILE A 313 -3.24 4.49 2.57
N PHE A 314 -3.49 5.69 3.08
CA PHE A 314 -3.16 6.94 2.40
C PHE A 314 -1.65 7.05 2.13
N MET A 315 -0.80 6.81 3.13
CA MET A 315 0.65 6.79 2.94
C MET A 315 1.08 5.71 1.92
N GLY A 316 0.50 4.51 2.00
CA GLY A 316 0.70 3.46 1.00
C GLY A 316 0.25 3.88 -0.41
N THR A 317 -0.78 4.70 -0.51
CA THR A 317 -1.29 5.28 -1.77
C THR A 317 -0.27 6.26 -2.34
N LEU A 318 0.27 7.18 -1.53
CA LEU A 318 1.30 8.13 -1.96
C LEU A 318 2.58 7.42 -2.44
N LEU A 319 2.97 6.30 -1.81
CA LEU A 319 4.11 5.48 -2.26
C LEU A 319 3.89 4.81 -3.63
N ARG A 320 2.67 4.87 -4.18
CA ARG A 320 2.30 4.36 -5.51
C ARG A 320 1.96 5.49 -6.49
N LYS A 321 2.13 6.75 -6.08
CA LYS A 321 1.86 7.94 -6.91
C LYS A 321 2.76 7.95 -8.14
N THR A 322 2.21 8.43 -9.26
CA THR A 322 2.92 8.62 -10.53
C THR A 322 2.84 10.09 -10.95
N SER A 323 3.70 10.53 -11.87
CA SER A 323 3.63 11.90 -12.40
C SER A 323 2.30 12.14 -13.13
N GLY A 324 1.72 13.33 -12.95
CA GLY A 324 0.42 13.70 -13.53
C GLY A 324 -0.78 12.98 -12.92
N TRP A 325 -0.65 12.55 -11.65
CA TRP A 325 -1.64 11.77 -10.92
C TRP A 325 -3.04 12.39 -10.94
N LYS A 326 -4.05 11.54 -10.97
CA LYS A 326 -5.47 11.91 -11.07
C LYS A 326 -6.26 11.17 -10.00
N TYR A 327 -7.47 11.64 -9.73
CA TYR A 327 -8.38 11.02 -8.76
C TYR A 327 -8.58 9.52 -8.97
N THR A 328 -8.79 9.10 -10.21
CA THR A 328 -8.95 7.68 -10.56
C THR A 328 -7.68 6.86 -10.33
N GLY A 329 -6.51 7.48 -10.50
CA GLY A 329 -5.21 6.89 -10.17
C GLY A 329 -5.00 6.76 -8.67
N ALA A 330 -5.36 7.78 -7.89
CA ALA A 330 -5.33 7.75 -6.43
C ALA A 330 -6.27 6.66 -5.88
N ARG A 331 -7.46 6.54 -6.47
CA ARG A 331 -8.41 5.46 -6.16
C ARG A 331 -7.79 4.07 -6.38
N ALA A 332 -7.34 3.74 -7.58
CA ALA A 332 -6.74 2.43 -7.86
C ALA A 332 -5.48 2.13 -6.99
N ALA A 333 -4.65 3.16 -6.75
CA ALA A 333 -3.48 3.04 -5.89
C ALA A 333 -3.86 2.76 -4.43
N SER A 334 -4.94 3.37 -3.92
CA SER A 334 -5.38 3.17 -2.54
C SER A 334 -6.00 1.79 -2.31
N VAL A 335 -6.72 1.26 -3.30
CA VAL A 335 -7.19 -0.13 -3.29
C VAL A 335 -5.98 -1.08 -3.27
N SER A 336 -4.97 -0.82 -4.10
CA SER A 336 -3.72 -1.60 -4.12
C SER A 336 -2.96 -1.51 -2.79
N ALA A 337 -2.97 -0.35 -2.13
CA ALA A 337 -2.36 -0.15 -0.83
C ALA A 337 -3.11 -0.93 0.28
N ALA A 338 -4.43 -0.88 0.28
CA ALA A 338 -5.25 -1.65 1.22
C ALA A 338 -5.02 -3.16 1.09
N ILE A 339 -4.96 -3.68 -0.14
CA ILE A 339 -4.65 -5.10 -0.40
C ILE A 339 -3.28 -5.48 0.14
N ALA A 340 -2.27 -4.65 -0.10
CA ALA A 340 -0.91 -4.94 0.36
C ALA A 340 -0.77 -4.91 1.89
N LEU A 341 -1.56 -4.08 2.57
CA LEU A 341 -1.50 -3.91 4.03
C LEU A 341 -2.40 -4.90 4.79
N TYR A 342 -3.58 -5.20 4.26
CA TYR A 342 -4.66 -5.89 4.98
C TYR A 342 -5.31 -7.03 4.18
N GLY A 343 -4.86 -7.29 2.96
CA GLY A 343 -5.49 -8.25 2.06
C GLY A 343 -6.77 -7.71 1.40
N ARG A 344 -7.46 -8.57 0.65
CA ARG A 344 -8.62 -8.18 -0.17
C ARG A 344 -9.93 -8.03 0.61
N GLY A 345 -9.90 -8.08 1.95
CA GLY A 345 -11.09 -8.09 2.81
C GLY A 345 -11.67 -6.70 3.09
N THR A 346 -12.07 -6.48 4.33
CA THR A 346 -12.83 -5.32 4.81
C THR A 346 -12.22 -3.97 4.42
N GLU A 347 -10.92 -3.76 4.61
CA GLU A 347 -10.26 -2.49 4.31
C GLU A 347 -10.23 -2.18 2.81
N CYS A 348 -10.06 -3.21 1.97
CA CYS A 348 -10.12 -3.07 0.52
C CYS A 348 -11.51 -2.60 0.08
N GLU A 349 -12.56 -3.25 0.59
CA GLU A 349 -13.95 -2.88 0.29
C GLU A 349 -14.31 -1.50 0.83
N ALA A 350 -13.86 -1.14 2.04
CA ALA A 350 -14.08 0.17 2.63
C ALA A 350 -13.47 1.31 1.79
N VAL A 351 -12.25 1.11 1.27
CA VAL A 351 -11.61 2.07 0.35
C VAL A 351 -12.43 2.27 -0.92
N LYS A 352 -12.90 1.18 -1.55
CA LYS A 352 -13.74 1.25 -2.76
C LYS A 352 -15.08 1.92 -2.47
N ALA A 353 -15.71 1.58 -1.34
CA ALA A 353 -16.97 2.16 -0.91
C ALA A 353 -16.81 3.67 -0.68
N ALA A 354 -15.78 4.12 0.03
CA ALA A 354 -15.52 5.54 0.28
C ALA A 354 -15.27 6.31 -1.02
N TRP A 355 -14.48 5.78 -1.97
CA TRP A 355 -14.26 6.46 -3.25
C TRP A 355 -15.52 6.54 -4.11
N THR A 356 -16.35 5.50 -4.04
CA THR A 356 -17.67 5.51 -4.67
C THR A 356 -18.57 6.54 -3.99
N ALA A 357 -18.54 6.66 -2.67
CA ALA A 357 -19.30 7.64 -1.90
C ALA A 357 -18.99 9.09 -2.28
N VAL A 358 -17.79 9.38 -2.78
CA VAL A 358 -17.42 10.71 -3.31
C VAL A 358 -17.47 10.80 -4.84
N ASN A 359 -18.12 9.86 -5.51
CA ASN A 359 -18.34 9.85 -6.96
C ASN A 359 -17.06 9.83 -7.83
N VAL A 360 -15.95 9.30 -7.32
CA VAL A 360 -14.74 9.08 -8.14
C VAL A 360 -14.87 7.76 -8.88
N PRO A 361 -14.84 7.72 -10.22
CA PRO A 361 -14.93 6.48 -10.98
C PRO A 361 -13.77 5.51 -10.68
N ALA A 362 -14.01 4.21 -10.86
CA ALA A 362 -12.95 3.20 -10.75
C ALA A 362 -11.78 3.51 -11.69
N GLY A 363 -10.56 3.36 -11.18
CA GLY A 363 -9.35 3.55 -11.98
C GLY A 363 -9.14 2.42 -12.99
N VAL A 364 -8.34 2.70 -14.01
CA VAL A 364 -7.86 1.66 -14.95
C VAL A 364 -7.05 0.64 -14.14
N ASN A 365 -7.35 -0.64 -14.34
CA ASN A 365 -6.73 -1.76 -13.60
C ASN A 365 -6.90 -1.69 -12.07
N GLU A 366 -7.96 -1.04 -11.58
CA GLU A 366 -8.31 -1.10 -10.16
C GLU A 366 -8.43 -2.56 -9.70
N PRO A 367 -7.69 -2.98 -8.66
CA PRO A 367 -7.78 -4.35 -8.18
C PRO A 367 -9.19 -4.71 -7.65
N VAL A 368 -9.51 -5.99 -7.74
CA VAL A 368 -10.75 -6.54 -7.19
C VAL A 368 -10.59 -6.79 -5.68
N CYS A 369 -11.57 -6.34 -4.89
CA CYS A 369 -11.69 -6.69 -3.48
C CYS A 369 -12.62 -7.90 -3.31
N GLY A 370 -12.62 -8.51 -2.13
CA GLY A 370 -13.32 -9.75 -1.82
C GLY A 370 -12.44 -10.99 -2.02
N ILE A 371 -13.05 -12.16 -1.80
CA ILE A 371 -12.40 -13.44 -2.05
C ILE A 371 -12.24 -13.58 -3.57
N VAL A 372 -11.00 -13.56 -4.05
CA VAL A 372 -10.68 -14.10 -5.37
C VAL A 372 -10.66 -15.61 -5.20
N ILE A 373 -11.76 -16.25 -5.58
CA ILE A 373 -11.78 -17.71 -5.71
C ILE A 373 -11.06 -17.98 -7.03
N ASP A 374 -9.76 -18.27 -6.95
CA ASP A 374 -9.03 -18.72 -8.14
C ASP A 374 -9.78 -19.93 -8.70
N PRO A 375 -10.10 -19.95 -10.01
CA PRO A 375 -10.79 -21.09 -10.61
C PRO A 375 -10.04 -22.38 -10.26
N PRO A 376 -10.75 -23.45 -9.85
CA PRO A 376 -10.14 -24.76 -9.68
C PRO A 376 -9.39 -25.18 -10.94
N ASP A 377 -8.14 -25.57 -10.80
CA ASP A 377 -7.32 -26.13 -11.88
C ASP A 377 -6.51 -27.35 -11.39
N PHE A 378 -5.99 -28.15 -12.31
CA PHE A 378 -5.21 -29.34 -11.99
C PHE A 378 -4.11 -29.63 -13.02
N SER A 379 -3.25 -30.61 -12.73
CA SER A 379 -2.29 -31.20 -13.66
C SER A 379 -2.48 -32.71 -13.76
N LEU A 380 -1.99 -33.31 -14.85
CA LEU A 380 -2.13 -34.74 -15.14
C LEU A 380 -0.78 -35.34 -15.58
N ALA A 381 -0.44 -36.51 -15.03
CA ALA A 381 0.79 -37.24 -15.37
C ALA A 381 0.58 -38.76 -15.38
N LEU A 382 1.45 -39.49 -16.09
CA LEU A 382 1.41 -40.94 -16.24
C LEU A 382 2.71 -41.56 -15.72
N ASN A 383 2.62 -42.66 -14.97
CA ASN A 383 3.79 -43.44 -14.56
C ASN A 383 3.46 -44.94 -14.50
N PRO A 384 4.13 -45.80 -15.30
CA PRO A 384 5.08 -45.43 -16.36
C PRO A 384 4.38 -44.73 -17.54
N SER A 385 5.06 -43.81 -18.24
CA SER A 385 4.51 -43.14 -19.43
C SER A 385 4.65 -43.96 -20.72
N SER A 386 5.14 -45.20 -20.63
CA SER A 386 5.26 -46.11 -21.77
C SER A 386 5.26 -47.56 -21.33
N GLY A 387 4.97 -48.47 -22.28
CA GLY A 387 5.04 -49.89 -22.04
C GLY A 387 4.82 -50.73 -23.29
N ASN A 388 5.14 -52.01 -23.18
CA ASN A 388 5.07 -52.99 -24.25
C ASN A 388 3.96 -54.00 -23.97
N ALA A 389 3.22 -54.41 -25.00
CA ALA A 389 2.22 -55.47 -24.92
C ALA A 389 2.34 -56.40 -26.14
N LEU A 390 2.14 -57.70 -25.93
CA LEU A 390 1.83 -58.62 -27.02
C LEU A 390 0.35 -58.47 -27.40
N PRO A 391 -0.05 -58.76 -28.64
CA PRO A 391 -1.45 -58.84 -29.03
C PRO A 391 -2.24 -59.77 -28.09
N GLY A 392 -3.35 -59.29 -27.54
CA GLY A 392 -4.17 -60.01 -26.56
C GLY A 392 -3.74 -59.87 -25.10
N GLN A 393 -2.63 -59.18 -24.80
CA GLN A 393 -2.16 -58.92 -23.44
C GLN A 393 -2.37 -57.48 -23.01
N THR A 394 -2.59 -57.25 -21.71
CA THR A 394 -2.81 -55.91 -21.16
C THR A 394 -1.52 -55.22 -20.73
N VAL A 395 -1.53 -53.90 -20.72
CA VAL A 395 -0.53 -53.06 -20.06
C VAL A 395 -1.23 -51.97 -19.25
N SER A 396 -0.62 -51.55 -18.14
CA SER A 396 -1.21 -50.56 -17.24
C SER A 396 -0.27 -49.40 -16.92
N SER A 397 -0.84 -48.23 -16.66
CA SER A 397 -0.16 -47.04 -16.12
C SER A 397 -0.99 -46.42 -15.01
N THR A 398 -0.35 -45.85 -14.00
CA THR A 398 -1.03 -44.98 -13.04
C THR A 398 -1.17 -43.58 -13.64
N VAL A 399 -2.37 -43.00 -13.54
CA VAL A 399 -2.69 -41.61 -13.87
C VAL A 399 -2.69 -40.83 -12.56
N TYR A 400 -1.77 -39.89 -12.42
CA TYR A 400 -1.72 -38.96 -11.31
C TYR A 400 -2.43 -37.66 -11.68
N THR A 401 -3.25 -37.16 -10.76
CA THR A 401 -3.81 -35.80 -10.84
C THR A 401 -3.33 -35.00 -9.65
N SER A 402 -3.15 -33.69 -9.81
CA SER A 402 -2.80 -32.79 -8.70
C SER A 402 -3.51 -31.46 -8.84
N ALA A 403 -4.13 -30.94 -7.78
CA ALA A 403 -4.72 -29.61 -7.79
C ALA A 403 -3.61 -28.55 -7.90
N THR A 404 -3.75 -27.58 -8.79
CA THR A 404 -2.76 -26.51 -9.03
C THR A 404 -3.23 -25.16 -8.49
N THR A 405 -4.51 -24.83 -8.66
CA THR A 405 -5.17 -23.65 -8.08
C THR A 405 -6.58 -24.00 -7.62
N GLY A 406 -7.15 -23.20 -6.72
CA GLY A 406 -8.53 -23.36 -6.24
C GLY A 406 -8.76 -24.63 -5.41
N THR A 407 -10.03 -25.00 -5.24
CA THR A 407 -10.44 -26.21 -4.50
C THR A 407 -10.30 -27.47 -5.37
N PRO A 408 -9.92 -28.63 -4.81
CA PRO A 408 -9.92 -29.89 -5.56
C PRO A 408 -11.26 -30.16 -6.25
N GLN A 409 -11.20 -30.67 -7.47
CA GLN A 409 -12.35 -30.83 -8.36
C GLN A 409 -12.41 -32.25 -8.92
N THR A 410 -13.57 -32.67 -9.43
CA THR A 410 -13.69 -33.98 -10.08
C THR A 410 -13.13 -33.90 -11.49
N VAL A 411 -12.15 -34.77 -11.78
CA VAL A 411 -11.49 -34.92 -13.09
C VAL A 411 -11.97 -36.22 -13.72
N THR A 412 -12.67 -36.12 -14.84
CA THR A 412 -13.09 -37.28 -15.65
C THR A 412 -12.01 -37.62 -16.66
N LEU A 413 -11.65 -38.90 -16.77
CA LEU A 413 -10.53 -39.37 -17.60
C LEU A 413 -11.03 -40.04 -18.88
N THR A 414 -10.42 -39.68 -20.00
CA THR A 414 -10.65 -40.28 -21.32
C THR A 414 -9.32 -40.59 -22.00
N ALA A 415 -9.35 -41.51 -22.97
CA ALA A 415 -8.18 -41.85 -23.78
C ALA A 415 -8.55 -41.78 -25.27
N SER A 416 -7.60 -41.32 -26.09
CA SER A 416 -7.71 -41.23 -27.55
C SER A 416 -6.39 -41.62 -28.21
N GLY A 417 -6.39 -41.81 -29.53
CA GLY A 417 -5.18 -42.27 -30.26
C GLY A 417 -4.87 -43.76 -30.07
N LEU A 418 -5.87 -44.57 -29.69
CA LEU A 418 -5.70 -46.00 -29.48
C LEU A 418 -5.38 -46.74 -30.80
N PRO A 419 -4.51 -47.76 -30.78
CA PRO A 419 -4.33 -48.66 -31.92
C PRO A 419 -5.67 -49.32 -32.34
N PRO A 420 -5.85 -49.70 -33.62
CA PRO A 420 -7.01 -50.46 -34.05
C PRO A 420 -7.22 -51.73 -33.21
N GLY A 421 -8.44 -51.93 -32.71
CA GLY A 421 -8.80 -53.08 -31.88
C GLY A 421 -8.21 -53.05 -30.46
N THR A 422 -7.75 -51.90 -29.95
CA THR A 422 -7.34 -51.73 -28.55
C THR A 422 -8.41 -50.98 -27.76
N THR A 423 -8.68 -51.42 -26.52
CA THR A 423 -9.54 -50.68 -25.57
C THR A 423 -8.73 -50.01 -24.48
N ALA A 424 -9.26 -48.93 -23.91
CA ALA A 424 -8.72 -48.25 -22.74
C ALA A 424 -9.79 -48.19 -21.65
N SER A 425 -9.41 -48.48 -20.41
CA SER A 425 -10.28 -48.33 -19.25
C SER A 425 -9.55 -47.65 -18.09
N PHE A 426 -10.31 -46.96 -17.25
CA PHE A 426 -9.81 -46.24 -16.08
C PHE A 426 -10.51 -46.77 -14.83
N SER A 427 -9.76 -47.01 -13.76
CA SER A 427 -10.31 -47.44 -12.47
C SER A 427 -9.71 -46.61 -11.32
N PRO A 428 -10.47 -45.64 -10.76
CA PRO A 428 -11.80 -45.17 -11.19
C PRO A 428 -11.75 -44.30 -12.47
N SER A 429 -12.87 -44.14 -13.18
CA SER A 429 -12.96 -43.31 -14.40
C SER A 429 -12.97 -41.80 -14.14
N ALA A 430 -13.21 -41.39 -12.90
CA ALA A 430 -13.06 -40.03 -12.43
C ALA A 430 -12.41 -40.02 -11.05
N VAL A 431 -11.60 -39.00 -10.78
CA VAL A 431 -10.90 -38.81 -9.50
C VAL A 431 -11.04 -37.37 -9.05
N THR A 432 -11.05 -37.12 -7.75
CA THR A 432 -10.82 -35.76 -7.25
C THR A 432 -9.37 -35.39 -7.51
N SER A 433 -9.08 -34.18 -8.00
CA SER A 433 -7.71 -33.73 -8.28
C SER A 433 -6.84 -33.84 -7.03
N GLY A 434 -5.69 -34.51 -7.16
CA GLY A 434 -4.88 -35.00 -6.02
C GLY A 434 -5.00 -36.52 -5.81
N GLY A 435 -6.01 -37.14 -6.42
CA GLY A 435 -6.19 -38.60 -6.49
C GLY A 435 -5.49 -39.22 -7.70
N GLN A 436 -5.62 -40.53 -7.80
CA GLN A 436 -5.01 -41.33 -8.87
C GLN A 436 -5.99 -42.34 -9.46
N SER A 437 -5.78 -42.69 -10.72
CA SER A 437 -6.54 -43.73 -11.44
C SER A 437 -5.59 -44.72 -12.10
N THR A 438 -6.03 -45.95 -12.35
CA THR A 438 -5.29 -46.92 -13.15
C THR A 438 -5.82 -46.93 -14.58
N LEU A 439 -4.99 -46.56 -15.55
CA LEU A 439 -5.22 -46.79 -16.98
C LEU A 439 -4.84 -48.23 -17.33
N VAL A 440 -5.73 -48.97 -17.99
CA VAL A 440 -5.46 -50.28 -18.59
C VAL A 440 -5.71 -50.22 -20.08
N LEU A 441 -4.69 -50.59 -20.87
CA LEU A 441 -4.77 -50.73 -22.32
C LEU A 441 -4.80 -52.20 -22.69
N THR A 442 -5.78 -52.60 -23.52
CA THR A 442 -5.98 -53.99 -23.93
C THR A 442 -6.01 -54.11 -25.46
N PRO A 443 -4.86 -54.30 -26.11
CA PRO A 443 -4.78 -54.74 -27.50
C PRO A 443 -5.48 -56.08 -27.71
N THR A 444 -6.27 -56.21 -28.77
CA THR A 444 -6.80 -57.52 -29.19
C THR A 444 -5.74 -58.29 -29.96
N ILE A 445 -6.01 -59.58 -30.25
CA ILE A 445 -5.13 -60.41 -31.08
C ILE A 445 -5.00 -59.87 -32.53
N ALA A 446 -5.95 -59.03 -32.97
CA ALA A 446 -5.96 -58.41 -34.29
C ALA A 446 -5.26 -57.04 -34.31
N THR A 447 -4.82 -56.51 -33.16
CA THR A 447 -4.12 -55.23 -33.11
C THR A 447 -2.76 -55.34 -33.82
N PRO A 448 -2.48 -54.48 -34.82
CA PRO A 448 -1.21 -54.54 -35.54
C PRO A 448 -0.02 -54.22 -34.64
N ALA A 449 1.13 -54.84 -34.92
CA ALA A 449 2.38 -54.50 -34.28
C ALA A 449 2.81 -53.08 -34.68
N GLY A 450 3.32 -52.31 -33.74
CA GLY A 450 3.72 -50.92 -33.95
C GLY A 450 3.81 -50.13 -32.66
N THR A 451 4.25 -48.88 -32.77
CA THR A 451 4.29 -47.92 -31.67
C THR A 451 3.21 -46.87 -31.85
N TYR A 452 2.41 -46.67 -30.82
CA TYR A 452 1.23 -45.81 -30.82
C TYR A 452 1.30 -44.81 -29.67
N THR A 453 0.94 -43.56 -29.94
CA THR A 453 0.82 -42.51 -28.92
C THR A 453 -0.63 -42.42 -28.48
N VAL A 454 -0.89 -42.82 -27.24
CA VAL A 454 -2.20 -42.69 -26.59
C VAL A 454 -2.22 -41.39 -25.81
N THR A 455 -3.23 -40.54 -26.05
CA THR A 455 -3.42 -39.29 -25.30
C THR A 455 -4.48 -39.52 -24.23
N VAL A 456 -4.07 -39.38 -22.97
CA VAL A 456 -4.98 -39.36 -21.82
C VAL A 456 -5.38 -37.93 -21.54
N THR A 457 -6.68 -37.66 -21.50
CA THR A 457 -7.24 -36.33 -21.22
C THR A 457 -8.04 -36.39 -19.93
N GLY A 458 -7.72 -35.50 -19.00
CA GLY A 458 -8.54 -35.20 -17.84
C GLY A 458 -9.37 -33.95 -18.11
N THR A 459 -10.65 -34.00 -17.78
CA THR A 459 -11.56 -32.84 -17.84
C THR A 459 -12.13 -32.59 -16.45
N GLY A 460 -11.79 -31.43 -15.88
CA GLY A 460 -12.31 -30.96 -14.59
C GLY A 460 -13.75 -30.48 -14.72
N ASN A 461 -14.51 -30.55 -13.63
CA ASN A 461 -15.92 -30.15 -13.59
C ASN A 461 -16.16 -28.72 -13.08
N ALA A 462 -15.10 -27.92 -12.90
CA ALA A 462 -15.23 -26.50 -12.57
C ALA A 462 -15.64 -25.65 -13.78
N THR A 463 -16.13 -24.44 -13.52
CA THR A 463 -16.53 -23.49 -14.57
C THR A 463 -15.40 -23.25 -15.56
N GLY A 464 -15.68 -23.46 -16.86
CA GLY A 464 -14.70 -23.36 -17.93
C GLY A 464 -14.06 -24.68 -18.34
N ASP A 465 -14.47 -25.80 -17.72
CA ASP A 465 -14.08 -27.18 -18.07
C ASP A 465 -12.55 -27.34 -18.27
N PRO A 466 -11.73 -27.00 -17.25
CA PRO A 466 -10.27 -27.04 -17.38
C PRO A 466 -9.85 -28.44 -17.83
N THR A 467 -9.04 -28.50 -18.89
CA THR A 467 -8.68 -29.74 -19.56
C THR A 467 -7.17 -29.84 -19.71
N HIS A 468 -6.60 -30.96 -19.28
CA HIS A 468 -5.17 -31.25 -19.35
C HIS A 468 -4.94 -32.66 -19.90
N SER A 469 -3.83 -32.85 -20.62
CA SER A 469 -3.51 -34.14 -21.22
C SER A 469 -2.09 -34.59 -20.89
N ALA A 470 -1.90 -35.91 -20.84
CA ALA A 470 -0.59 -36.56 -20.84
C ALA A 470 -0.56 -37.68 -21.89
N THR A 471 0.63 -38.01 -22.39
CA THR A 471 0.80 -39.03 -23.42
C THR A 471 1.38 -40.31 -22.85
N TYR A 472 0.88 -41.45 -23.34
CA TYR A 472 1.40 -42.79 -23.09
C TYR A 472 1.89 -43.40 -24.40
N THR A 473 3.12 -43.92 -24.43
CA THR A 473 3.65 -44.65 -25.59
C THR A 473 3.40 -46.15 -25.43
N LEU A 474 2.49 -46.70 -26.25
CA LEU A 474 2.21 -48.14 -26.30
C LEU A 474 2.97 -48.78 -27.47
N THR A 475 3.80 -49.78 -27.19
CA THR A 475 4.40 -50.62 -28.24
C THR A 475 3.73 -51.99 -28.26
N VAL A 476 3.02 -52.28 -29.35
CA VAL A 476 2.46 -53.60 -29.63
C VAL A 476 3.51 -54.42 -30.36
N GLN A 477 3.98 -55.50 -29.75
CA GLN A 477 5.03 -56.36 -30.30
C GLN A 477 4.46 -57.32 -31.34
N SER A 478 5.30 -57.79 -32.27
CA SER A 478 4.93 -58.87 -33.18
C SER A 478 4.79 -60.20 -32.41
N LEU A 479 3.78 -61.02 -32.75
CA LEU A 479 3.72 -62.38 -32.25
C LEU A 479 4.95 -63.17 -32.75
N PRO A 480 5.56 -64.04 -31.92
CA PRO A 480 6.65 -64.89 -32.38
C PRO A 480 6.16 -65.78 -33.53
N THR A 481 6.87 -65.78 -34.66
CA THR A 481 6.58 -66.74 -35.73
C THR A 481 6.97 -68.14 -35.21
N PRO A 482 6.07 -69.13 -35.19
CA PRO A 482 6.42 -70.47 -34.74
C PRO A 482 7.53 -71.02 -35.65
N THR A 483 8.65 -71.42 -35.03
CA THR A 483 9.77 -72.03 -35.74
C THR A 483 9.31 -73.40 -36.24
N PRO A 484 9.48 -73.75 -37.53
CA PRO A 484 9.11 -75.08 -38.00
C PRO A 484 9.98 -76.12 -37.29
N SER A 485 9.36 -77.07 -36.59
CA SER A 485 10.07 -78.21 -35.98
C SER A 485 10.69 -79.03 -37.11
N SER A 486 12.02 -79.10 -37.17
CA SER A 486 12.71 -80.09 -38.00
C SER A 486 12.35 -81.49 -37.48
N ARG A 487 11.84 -82.33 -38.36
CA ARG A 487 11.46 -83.72 -38.09
C ARG A 487 12.65 -84.60 -37.76
#